data_AF-A0A959H246-F1
#
_entry.id   AF-A0A959H246-F1
#
_cell.length_a   1.000
_cell.length_b   1.000
_cell.length_c   1.000
_cell.angle_alpha   90.00
_cell.angle_beta   90.00
_cell.angle_gamma   90.00
#
_symmetry.space_group_name_H-M   'P 1'
#
loop_
_entity.id
_entity.type
_entity.pdbx_description
1 polymer ?
#
loop_
_entity_poly.entity_id
_entity_poly.type
_entity_poly.pdbx_seq_one_letter_code
_entity_poly.pdbx_strand_id
1 'polypeptide(L)'
;MKYLTVLLAFPLFCFGQRHDYIWMFGYNSNATSGYPGVEGVLMDFNEYPPSINYIPIELIFNVCGTSISDEEGNLLFYTNGCAIADLNHELIANTDCLNAGPIHDDYCDIIGYPAGPQSALILNTPNHSNKYYLLYSHLEYAENSPAIALTTGLLGAIVEVDTLTNQGNMIVKNVPVISDSLGMGQL
;
A
#
# COMPACT_ATOMS: atom_id res chain seq x y z
N MET A 1 40.89 17.03 -17.00
CA MET A 1 40.68 15.58 -17.22
C MET A 1 40.40 14.79 -15.95
N LYS A 2 41.18 14.90 -14.85
CA LYS A 2 40.93 14.13 -13.61
C LYS A 2 39.50 14.25 -13.03
N TYR A 3 38.92 15.44 -13.01
CA TYR A 3 37.57 15.66 -12.47
C TYR A 3 36.44 15.12 -13.38
N LEU A 4 36.69 15.01 -14.70
CA LEU A 4 35.72 14.51 -15.66
C LEU A 4 35.53 12.98 -15.51
N THR A 5 36.61 12.27 -15.18
CA THR A 5 36.59 10.82 -14.92
C THR A 5 35.80 10.49 -13.64
N VAL A 6 35.91 11.32 -12.60
CA VAL A 6 35.14 11.16 -11.36
C VAL A 6 33.64 11.40 -11.60
N LEU A 7 33.29 12.42 -12.40
CA LEU A 7 31.90 12.72 -12.73
C LEU A 7 31.23 11.59 -13.55
N LEU A 8 31.97 10.96 -14.46
CA LEU A 8 31.48 9.85 -15.29
C LEU A 8 31.35 8.52 -14.52
N ALA A 9 32.08 8.35 -13.41
CA ALA A 9 32.02 7.15 -12.58
C ALA A 9 30.97 7.24 -11.45
N PHE A 10 30.44 8.43 -11.16
CA PHE A 10 29.39 8.64 -10.15
C PHE A 10 28.15 7.73 -10.28
N PRO A 11 27.57 7.48 -11.47
CA PRO A 11 26.41 6.60 -11.59
C PRO A 11 26.70 5.13 -11.26
N LEU A 12 27.97 4.71 -11.19
CA LEU A 12 28.34 3.34 -10.77
C LEU A 12 28.13 3.10 -9.26
N PHE A 13 27.90 4.17 -8.48
CA PHE A 13 27.65 4.10 -7.04
C PHE A 13 26.18 4.34 -6.67
N CYS A 14 25.29 4.48 -7.67
CA CYS A 14 23.86 4.57 -7.43
C CYS A 14 23.29 3.16 -7.28
N PHE A 15 23.11 2.72 -6.04
CA PHE A 15 22.27 1.55 -5.75
C PHE A 15 20.80 1.98 -5.81
N GLY A 16 19.96 1.19 -6.48
CA GLY A 16 18.51 1.39 -6.45
C GLY A 16 17.96 1.12 -5.06
N GLN A 17 16.91 1.84 -4.67
CA GLN A 17 16.17 1.58 -3.43
C GLN A 17 15.32 0.31 -3.59
N ARG A 18 15.29 -0.55 -2.55
CA ARG A 18 14.56 -1.83 -2.59
C ARG A 18 13.16 -1.80 -1.99
N HIS A 19 12.67 -0.62 -1.65
CA HIS A 19 11.39 -0.41 -0.96
C HIS A 19 10.15 -0.84 -1.76
N ASP A 20 10.29 -1.22 -3.02
CA ASP A 20 9.21 -1.68 -3.91
C ASP A 20 9.54 -3.07 -4.52
N TYR A 21 10.26 -3.91 -3.78
CA TYR A 21 10.72 -5.22 -4.28
C TYR A 21 9.72 -6.36 -4.08
N ILE A 22 8.66 -6.13 -3.31
CA ILE A 22 7.59 -7.12 -3.10
C ILE A 22 6.28 -6.51 -3.57
N TRP A 23 5.66 -7.14 -4.58
CA TRP A 23 4.37 -6.72 -5.11
C TRP A 23 3.28 -7.72 -4.73
N MET A 24 2.17 -7.19 -4.22
CA MET A 24 1.03 -7.95 -3.73
C MET A 24 -0.16 -7.82 -4.68
N PHE A 25 -0.76 -8.95 -5.04
CA PHE A 25 -1.95 -9.00 -5.89
C PHE A 25 -2.92 -10.07 -5.42
N GLY A 26 -4.12 -10.07 -6.03
CA GLY A 26 -5.05 -11.17 -5.93
C GLY A 26 -6.30 -10.84 -5.11
N TYR A 27 -6.98 -11.88 -4.67
CA TYR A 27 -8.24 -11.81 -3.93
C TYR A 27 -8.06 -12.46 -2.56
N ASN A 28 -8.99 -12.22 -1.65
CA ASN A 28 -8.90 -12.86 -0.35
C ASN A 28 -9.20 -14.37 -0.45
N SER A 29 -8.58 -15.14 0.44
CA SER A 29 -8.73 -16.59 0.47
C SER A 29 -10.13 -17.06 0.85
N ASN A 30 -10.90 -16.22 1.54
CA ASN A 30 -12.24 -16.54 2.00
C ASN A 30 -13.33 -16.39 0.93
N ALA A 31 -13.21 -15.44 -0.02
CA ALA A 31 -14.21 -15.23 -1.07
C ALA A 31 -14.08 -16.24 -2.21
N THR A 32 -12.91 -16.83 -2.40
CA THR A 32 -12.59 -17.71 -3.53
C THR A 32 -12.66 -19.18 -3.11
N SER A 33 -13.83 -19.63 -2.66
CA SER A 33 -14.10 -20.96 -2.06
C SER A 33 -13.76 -22.18 -2.94
N GLY A 34 -13.17 -21.99 -4.13
CA GLY A 34 -12.78 -23.05 -5.06
C GLY A 34 -11.29 -23.41 -5.04
N TYR A 35 -10.40 -22.53 -4.55
CA TYR A 35 -8.95 -22.73 -4.67
C TYR A 35 -8.14 -22.15 -3.48
N PRO A 36 -8.31 -22.69 -2.25
CA PRO A 36 -7.56 -22.29 -1.06
C PRO A 36 -6.04 -22.32 -1.30
N GLY A 37 -5.39 -21.17 -1.11
CA GLY A 37 -3.93 -20.99 -1.19
C GLY A 37 -3.40 -20.47 -2.54
N VAL A 38 -4.27 -20.10 -3.49
CA VAL A 38 -3.86 -19.44 -4.75
C VAL A 38 -4.53 -18.09 -4.99
N GLU A 39 -5.16 -17.52 -3.97
CA GLU A 39 -5.91 -16.28 -4.07
C GLU A 39 -5.01 -15.05 -3.99
N GLY A 40 -3.99 -15.08 -3.13
CA GLY A 40 -2.95 -14.06 -3.05
C GLY A 40 -1.72 -14.42 -3.88
N VAL A 41 -1.17 -13.41 -4.55
CA VAL A 41 0.07 -13.53 -5.33
C VAL A 41 1.09 -12.54 -4.77
N LEU A 42 2.24 -13.08 -4.38
CA LEU A 42 3.41 -12.33 -3.97
C LEU A 42 4.46 -12.46 -5.08
N MET A 43 4.81 -11.35 -5.70
CA MET A 43 5.89 -11.27 -6.67
C MET A 43 7.11 -10.62 -6.03
N ASP A 44 8.24 -11.32 -6.02
CA ASP A 44 9.47 -10.93 -5.35
C ASP A 44 10.59 -10.66 -6.36
N PHE A 45 11.10 -9.43 -6.34
CA PHE A 45 12.14 -8.91 -7.24
C PHE A 45 13.58 -9.02 -6.65
N ASN A 46 13.77 -9.69 -5.51
CA ASN A 46 15.09 -9.92 -4.93
C ASN A 46 15.99 -10.85 -5.78
N GLU A 47 15.38 -11.65 -6.66
CA GLU A 47 16.07 -12.56 -7.58
C GLU A 47 15.69 -12.30 -9.04
N TYR A 48 16.51 -12.81 -9.97
CA TYR A 48 16.22 -12.79 -11.40
C TYR A 48 16.21 -14.22 -11.98
N PRO A 49 15.11 -14.65 -12.64
CA PRO A 49 13.84 -13.93 -12.81
C PRO A 49 13.10 -13.71 -11.47
N PRO A 50 12.18 -12.73 -11.37
CA PRO A 50 11.39 -12.52 -10.15
C PRO A 50 10.65 -13.79 -9.75
N SER A 51 10.63 -14.09 -8.45
CA SER A 51 9.90 -15.25 -7.94
C SER A 51 8.42 -14.91 -7.78
N ILE A 52 7.55 -15.91 -7.94
CA ILE A 52 6.10 -15.77 -7.80
C ILE A 52 5.64 -16.84 -6.82
N ASN A 53 5.08 -16.40 -5.70
CA ASN A 53 4.55 -17.26 -4.66
C ASN A 53 3.05 -17.03 -4.52
N TYR A 54 2.33 -18.11 -4.24
CA TYR A 54 0.91 -18.06 -3.94
C TYR A 54 0.72 -18.22 -2.44
N ILE A 55 0.01 -17.27 -1.84
CA ILE A 55 -0.15 -17.19 -0.38
C ILE A 55 -1.60 -16.87 -0.02
N PRO A 56 -2.09 -17.36 1.13
CA PRO A 56 -3.36 -16.89 1.65
C PRO A 56 -3.23 -15.43 2.10
N ILE A 57 -4.18 -14.59 1.69
CA ILE A 57 -4.28 -13.19 2.11
C ILE A 57 -5.74 -12.87 2.46
N GLU A 58 -5.93 -11.91 3.36
CA GLU A 58 -7.28 -11.43 3.73
C GLU A 58 -7.76 -10.24 2.87
N LEU A 59 -6.82 -9.52 2.25
CA LEU A 59 -7.11 -8.32 1.47
C LEU A 59 -7.40 -8.63 -0.01
N ILE A 60 -8.35 -7.89 -0.59
CA ILE A 60 -8.73 -7.97 -2.00
C ILE A 60 -8.08 -6.82 -2.78
N PHE A 61 -7.36 -7.11 -3.87
CA PHE A 61 -6.59 -6.15 -4.68
C PHE A 61 -7.17 -6.00 -6.10
N ASN A 62 -8.40 -5.47 -6.23
CA ASN A 62 -8.98 -5.22 -7.55
C ASN A 62 -8.66 -3.82 -8.09
N VAL A 63 -8.63 -2.80 -7.22
CA VAL A 63 -8.54 -1.40 -7.64
C VAL A 63 -7.36 -0.66 -7.01
N CYS A 64 -7.23 -0.72 -5.68
CA CYS A 64 -6.17 -0.07 -4.93
C CYS A 64 -5.20 -1.12 -4.36
N GLY A 65 -3.91 -0.80 -4.36
CA GLY A 65 -2.87 -1.68 -3.82
C GLY A 65 -1.55 -0.95 -3.72
N THR A 66 -0.90 -1.05 -2.57
CA THR A 66 0.49 -0.63 -2.38
C THR A 66 1.13 -1.46 -1.28
N SER A 67 2.41 -1.73 -1.43
CA SER A 67 3.26 -2.45 -0.48
C SER A 67 4.54 -1.65 -0.27
N ILE A 68 5.20 -1.88 0.87
CA ILE A 68 6.54 -1.35 1.09
C ILE A 68 7.46 -2.44 1.64
N SER A 69 8.70 -2.42 1.15
CA SER A 69 9.80 -3.26 1.62
C SER A 69 10.84 -2.44 2.38
N ASP A 70 11.69 -3.12 3.15
CA ASP A 70 12.87 -2.52 3.77
C ASP A 70 14.01 -2.24 2.75
N GLU A 71 15.14 -1.76 3.25
CA GLU A 71 16.33 -1.45 2.43
C GLU A 71 16.96 -2.71 1.80
N GLU A 72 16.75 -3.87 2.42
CA GLU A 72 17.20 -5.17 1.94
C GLU A 72 16.26 -5.79 0.90
N GLY A 73 15.01 -5.33 0.82
CA GLY A 73 13.97 -5.78 -0.11
C GLY A 73 12.94 -6.74 0.51
N ASN A 74 12.91 -6.89 1.83
CA ASN A 74 11.91 -7.72 2.52
C ASN A 74 10.61 -6.94 2.73
N LEU A 75 9.46 -7.61 2.58
CA LEU A 75 8.16 -7.00 2.82
C LEU A 75 8.03 -6.52 4.27
N LEU A 76 7.50 -5.31 4.45
CA LEU A 76 7.14 -4.78 5.77
C LEU A 76 5.63 -4.83 6.01
N PHE A 77 4.85 -4.23 5.11
CA PHE A 77 3.39 -4.25 5.15
C PHE A 77 2.82 -3.83 3.80
N TYR A 78 1.51 -4.02 3.64
CA TYR A 78 0.79 -3.70 2.41
C TYR A 78 -0.68 -3.39 2.69
N THR A 79 -1.35 -2.70 1.77
CA THR A 79 -2.74 -2.27 1.92
C THR A 79 -3.48 -2.22 0.59
N ASN A 80 -4.78 -2.50 0.63
CA ASN A 80 -5.72 -2.28 -0.48
C ASN A 80 -6.56 -0.99 -0.30
N GLY A 81 -6.13 -0.09 0.58
CA GLY A 81 -6.83 1.16 0.91
C GLY A 81 -7.96 1.01 1.95
N CYS A 82 -8.28 -0.20 2.39
CA CYS A 82 -9.31 -0.48 3.41
C CYS A 82 -8.71 -0.86 4.76
N ALA A 83 -7.68 -1.73 4.74
CA ALA A 83 -6.95 -2.17 5.91
C ALA A 83 -5.48 -2.43 5.56
N ILE A 84 -4.65 -2.64 6.57
CA ILE A 84 -3.21 -2.90 6.41
C ILE A 84 -2.91 -4.30 6.93
N ALA A 85 -2.16 -5.08 6.14
CA ALA A 85 -1.61 -6.36 6.55
C ALA A 85 -0.09 -6.25 6.74
N ASP A 86 0.44 -6.93 7.74
CA ASP A 86 1.89 -6.99 8.02
C ASP A 86 2.60 -8.05 7.16
N LEU A 87 3.89 -8.28 7.43
CA LEU A 87 4.66 -9.28 6.69
C LEU A 87 4.24 -10.73 6.96
N ASN A 88 3.50 -10.99 8.03
CA ASN A 88 2.91 -12.30 8.30
C ASN A 88 1.61 -12.52 7.52
N HIS A 89 1.21 -11.53 6.70
CA HIS A 89 -0.04 -11.50 5.94
C HIS A 89 -1.29 -11.45 6.82
N GLU A 90 -1.13 -11.01 8.08
CA GLU A 90 -2.21 -10.82 9.04
C GLU A 90 -2.61 -9.34 9.09
N LEU A 91 -3.91 -9.06 9.29
CA LEU A 91 -4.38 -7.70 9.45
C LEU A 91 -3.82 -7.07 10.73
N ILE A 92 -3.25 -5.88 10.60
CA ILE A 92 -2.83 -5.08 11.75
C ILE A 92 -4.10 -4.58 12.47
N ALA A 93 -4.13 -4.74 13.79
CA ALA A 93 -5.25 -4.31 14.60
C ALA A 93 -5.55 -2.81 14.44
N ASN A 94 -6.84 -2.47 14.45
CA ASN A 94 -7.36 -1.11 14.26
C ASN A 94 -7.05 -0.48 12.89
N THR A 95 -6.69 -1.26 11.88
CA THR A 95 -6.47 -0.74 10.51
C THR A 95 -7.65 -0.96 9.57
N ASP A 96 -8.63 -1.76 9.98
CA ASP A 96 -9.87 -2.16 9.32
C ASP A 96 -10.85 -1.03 8.93
N CYS A 97 -10.51 0.23 9.19
CA CYS A 97 -11.30 1.38 8.78
C CYS A 97 -10.42 2.51 8.21
N LEU A 98 -9.42 2.18 7.38
CA LEU A 98 -8.82 3.20 6.52
C LEU A 98 -9.91 3.73 5.58
N ASN A 99 -9.93 5.04 5.32
CA ASN A 99 -10.96 5.65 4.49
C ASN A 99 -12.41 5.44 4.98
N ALA A 100 -12.62 5.39 6.30
CA ALA A 100 -13.94 5.17 6.90
C ALA A 100 -15.05 6.05 6.29
N GLY A 101 -16.21 5.45 6.05
CA GLY A 101 -17.38 6.11 5.46
C GLY A 101 -18.15 5.18 4.52
N PRO A 102 -19.25 5.65 3.90
CA PRO A 102 -20.13 4.80 3.10
C PRO A 102 -19.42 4.05 1.97
N ILE A 103 -18.45 4.68 1.30
CA ILE A 103 -17.65 4.02 0.24
C ILE A 103 -16.81 2.87 0.79
N HIS A 104 -16.26 3.01 1.99
CA HIS A 104 -15.54 1.91 2.63
C HIS A 104 -16.51 0.74 2.90
N ASP A 105 -17.63 1.05 3.57
CA ASP A 105 -18.61 0.06 4.00
C ASP A 105 -19.23 -0.72 2.81
N ASP A 106 -19.40 -0.05 1.67
CA ASP A 106 -20.01 -0.65 0.48
C ASP A 106 -19.05 -1.51 -0.35
N TYR A 107 -17.74 -1.24 -0.32
CA TYR A 107 -16.80 -1.80 -1.31
C TYR A 107 -15.64 -2.61 -0.74
N CYS A 108 -15.21 -2.36 0.49
CA CYS A 108 -13.96 -2.91 1.01
C CYS A 108 -13.93 -4.44 1.05
N ASP A 109 -15.07 -5.07 1.39
CA ASP A 109 -15.20 -6.53 1.43
C ASP A 109 -15.44 -7.17 0.04
N ILE A 110 -15.62 -6.36 -1.01
CA ILE A 110 -15.96 -6.82 -2.36
C ILE A 110 -14.79 -6.66 -3.31
N ILE A 111 -14.18 -5.47 -3.37
CA ILE A 111 -13.15 -5.11 -4.37
C ILE A 111 -11.95 -4.36 -3.78
N GLY A 112 -11.92 -4.12 -2.47
CA GLY A 112 -10.99 -3.16 -1.85
C GLY A 112 -11.46 -1.71 -2.05
N TYR A 113 -10.62 -0.73 -1.71
CA TYR A 113 -11.07 0.66 -1.76
C TYR A 113 -11.11 1.19 -3.20
N PRO A 114 -12.25 1.71 -3.70
CA PRO A 114 -12.45 1.93 -5.13
C PRO A 114 -11.93 3.28 -5.64
N ALA A 115 -10.81 3.79 -5.11
CA ALA A 115 -10.26 5.11 -5.49
C ALA A 115 -9.40 5.11 -6.77
N GLY A 116 -9.37 3.99 -7.49
CA GLY A 116 -8.64 3.83 -8.75
C GLY A 116 -7.19 3.34 -8.58
N PRO A 117 -6.49 3.06 -9.69
CA PRO A 117 -5.07 2.72 -9.65
C PRO A 117 -4.23 3.85 -9.05
N GLN A 118 -3.14 3.50 -8.35
CA GLN A 118 -2.22 4.48 -7.73
C GLN A 118 -2.91 5.44 -6.73
N SER A 119 -4.01 5.03 -6.13
CA SER A 119 -4.76 5.83 -5.16
C SER A 119 -4.23 5.73 -3.72
N ALA A 120 -3.14 4.98 -3.51
CA ALA A 120 -2.43 4.91 -2.25
C ALA A 120 -0.91 4.88 -2.50
N LEU A 121 -0.16 5.46 -1.57
CA LEU A 121 1.29 5.57 -1.62
C LEU A 121 1.87 5.45 -0.21
N ILE A 122 2.91 4.62 -0.06
CA ILE A 122 3.67 4.51 1.19
C ILE A 122 5.04 5.19 1.00
N LEU A 123 5.43 6.00 1.98
CA LEU A 123 6.70 6.72 2.00
C LEU A 123 7.41 6.54 3.35
N ASN A 124 8.73 6.46 3.31
CA ASN A 124 9.55 6.54 4.51
C ASN A 124 9.37 7.91 5.19
N THR A 125 9.32 7.91 6.52
CA THR A 125 9.36 9.17 7.26
C THR A 125 10.81 9.68 7.38
N PRO A 126 11.03 11.01 7.40
CA PRO A 126 12.35 11.55 7.70
C PRO A 126 12.80 11.15 9.12
N ASN A 127 14.06 10.73 9.24
CA ASN A 127 14.75 10.46 10.52
C ASN A 127 14.21 9.31 11.37
N HIS A 128 13.24 8.52 10.88
CA HIS A 128 12.77 7.32 11.58
C HIS A 128 12.71 6.15 10.60
N SER A 129 13.58 5.16 10.81
CA SER A 129 13.68 3.99 9.93
C SER A 129 12.52 3.00 10.09
N ASN A 130 11.70 3.16 11.12
CA ASN A 130 10.60 2.24 11.44
C ASN A 130 9.22 2.88 11.29
N LYS A 131 9.12 4.10 10.75
CA LYS A 131 7.86 4.82 10.56
C LYS A 131 7.65 5.22 9.12
N TYR A 132 6.41 5.09 8.69
CA TYR A 132 6.00 5.24 7.29
C TYR A 132 4.75 6.11 7.20
N TYR A 133 4.77 7.06 6.27
CA TYR A 133 3.57 7.77 5.85
C TYR A 133 2.81 6.91 4.85
N LEU A 134 1.52 6.72 5.09
CA LEU A 134 0.60 6.13 4.13
C LEU A 134 -0.38 7.22 3.70
N LEU A 135 -0.34 7.58 2.42
CA LEU A 135 -1.22 8.57 1.80
C LEU A 135 -2.22 7.84 0.91
N TYR A 136 -3.48 8.23 0.95
CA TYR A 136 -4.53 7.56 0.20
C TYR A 136 -5.71 8.47 -0.14
N SER A 137 -6.21 8.36 -1.36
CA SER A 137 -7.36 9.11 -1.84
C SER A 137 -8.61 8.73 -1.05
N HIS A 138 -9.42 9.75 -0.73
CA HIS A 138 -10.70 9.60 -0.08
C HIS A 138 -11.84 9.93 -1.03
N LEU A 139 -12.85 9.08 -1.02
CA LEU A 139 -14.05 9.20 -1.84
C LEU A 139 -15.27 9.45 -0.95
N GLU A 140 -16.16 10.32 -1.43
CA GLU A 140 -17.49 10.51 -0.88
C GLU A 140 -18.52 10.41 -2.00
N TYR A 141 -19.74 9.96 -1.65
CA TYR A 141 -20.87 10.04 -2.56
C TYR A 141 -21.28 11.49 -2.78
N ALA A 142 -21.57 11.86 -4.02
CA ALA A 142 -22.13 13.17 -4.32
C ALA A 142 -23.47 13.36 -3.60
N GLU A 143 -23.66 14.50 -2.92
CA GLU A 143 -24.82 14.75 -2.02
C GLU A 143 -26.19 14.45 -2.63
N ASN A 144 -26.35 14.61 -3.95
CA ASN A 144 -27.61 14.41 -4.67
C ASN A 144 -27.58 13.23 -5.66
N SER A 145 -26.51 12.42 -5.64
CA SER A 145 -26.36 11.28 -6.55
C SER A 145 -25.47 10.20 -5.92
N PRO A 146 -26.04 9.29 -5.09
CA PRO A 146 -25.29 8.21 -4.47
C PRO A 146 -24.72 7.19 -5.48
N ALA A 147 -25.06 7.31 -6.77
CA ALA A 147 -24.43 6.53 -7.83
C ALA A 147 -23.08 7.11 -8.29
N ILE A 148 -22.68 8.28 -7.79
CA ILE A 148 -21.45 8.98 -8.19
C ILE A 148 -20.59 9.16 -6.95
N ALA A 149 -19.40 8.56 -6.96
CA ALA A 149 -18.35 8.83 -5.99
C ALA A 149 -17.38 9.88 -6.56
N LEU A 150 -16.99 10.83 -5.71
CA LEU A 150 -16.04 11.90 -6.04
C LEU A 150 -14.83 11.78 -5.11
N THR A 151 -13.62 12.04 -5.62
CA THR A 151 -12.45 12.15 -4.76
C THR A 151 -12.46 13.51 -4.07
N THR A 152 -12.72 13.52 -2.77
CA THR A 152 -12.92 14.73 -1.97
C THR A 152 -11.74 15.07 -1.06
N GLY A 153 -10.69 14.24 -1.09
CA GLY A 153 -9.46 14.58 -0.42
C GLY A 153 -8.38 13.51 -0.50
N LEU A 154 -7.26 13.84 0.15
CA LEU A 154 -6.15 12.95 0.41
C LEU A 154 -6.02 12.81 1.93
N LEU A 155 -6.12 11.59 2.42
CA LEU A 155 -5.92 11.25 3.82
C LEU A 155 -4.52 10.68 4.04
N GLY A 156 -4.04 10.83 5.26
CA GLY A 156 -2.75 10.33 5.73
C GLY A 156 -2.89 9.45 6.96
N ALA A 157 -2.01 8.48 7.06
CA ALA A 157 -1.78 7.64 8.23
C ALA A 157 -0.27 7.54 8.52
N ILE A 158 0.07 7.21 9.77
CA ILE A 158 1.43 6.84 10.17
C ILE A 158 1.40 5.41 10.67
N VAL A 159 2.16 4.56 10.01
CA VAL A 159 2.38 3.15 10.38
C VAL A 159 3.77 3.04 10.98
N GLU A 160 3.87 2.40 12.14
CA GLU A 160 5.14 2.03 12.76
C GLU A 160 5.32 0.52 12.68
N VAL A 161 6.50 0.07 12.29
CA VAL A 161 6.83 -1.36 12.26
C VAL A 161 7.78 -1.65 13.43
N ASP A 162 7.44 -2.63 14.26
CA ASP A 162 8.34 -3.12 15.28
C ASP A 162 9.45 -3.96 14.63
N THR A 163 10.70 -3.52 14.73
CA THR A 163 11.85 -4.18 14.08
C THR A 163 12.25 -5.50 14.72
N LEU A 164 11.70 -5.86 15.89
CA LEU A 164 12.00 -7.11 16.59
C LEU A 164 10.94 -8.18 16.30
N THR A 165 9.67 -7.78 16.28
CA THR A 165 8.55 -8.71 16.03
C THR A 165 8.07 -8.68 14.58
N ASN A 166 8.51 -7.68 13.80
CA ASN A 166 8.03 -7.39 12.46
C ASN A 166 6.53 -7.13 12.36
N GLN A 167 5.89 -6.82 13.49
CA GLN A 167 4.48 -6.47 13.53
C GLN A 167 4.31 -4.99 13.27
N GLY A 168 3.39 -4.66 12.38
CA GLY A 168 2.97 -3.28 12.20
C GLY A 168 2.05 -2.84 13.35
N ASN A 169 2.16 -1.58 13.74
CA ASN A 169 1.28 -0.90 14.66
C ASN A 169 0.86 0.43 14.02
N MET A 170 -0.44 0.70 14.05
CA MET A 170 -0.95 1.96 13.55
C MET A 170 -0.86 3.03 14.65
N ILE A 171 -0.16 4.13 14.35
CA ILE A 171 -0.05 5.26 15.28
C ILE A 171 -1.23 6.21 15.10
N VAL A 172 -1.53 6.59 13.86
CA VAL A 172 -2.62 7.53 13.50
C VAL A 172 -3.15 7.16 12.11
N LYS A 173 -4.46 7.31 11.87
CA LYS A 173 -5.10 7.17 10.54
C LYS A 173 -6.12 8.26 10.26
N ASN A 174 -6.47 8.40 8.98
CA ASN A 174 -7.54 9.26 8.46
C ASN A 174 -7.35 10.75 8.80
N VAL A 175 -6.10 11.22 8.76
CA VAL A 175 -5.78 12.64 8.94
C VAL A 175 -5.88 13.34 7.58
N PRO A 176 -6.72 14.38 7.43
CA PRO A 176 -6.76 15.13 6.17
C PRO A 176 -5.42 15.80 5.87
N VAL A 177 -4.84 15.47 4.71
CA VAL A 177 -3.67 16.13 4.15
C VAL A 177 -4.11 17.19 3.14
N ILE A 178 -5.10 16.84 2.31
CA ILE A 178 -5.78 17.74 1.37
C ILE A 178 -7.29 17.51 1.51
N SER A 179 -8.06 18.59 1.57
CA SER A 179 -9.53 18.55 1.60
C SER A 179 -10.07 19.42 0.48
N ASP A 180 -10.12 18.86 -0.72
CA ASP A 180 -10.63 19.50 -1.94
C ASP A 180 -10.96 18.42 -2.98
N SER A 181 -11.66 18.80 -4.05
CA SER A 181 -11.95 17.92 -5.17
C SER A 181 -10.66 17.59 -5.93
N LEU A 182 -10.28 16.32 -5.94
CA LEU A 182 -9.10 15.83 -6.66
C LEU A 182 -9.53 15.08 -7.94
N GLY A 183 -8.81 15.33 -9.03
CA GLY A 183 -8.90 14.56 -10.26
C GLY A 183 -8.02 13.31 -10.21
N MET A 184 -8.31 12.34 -11.08
CA MET A 184 -7.48 11.16 -11.28
C MET A 184 -6.06 11.56 -11.72
N GLY A 185 -5.03 10.98 -11.10
CA GLY A 185 -3.62 11.26 -11.42
C GLY A 185 -3.03 12.51 -10.77
N GLN A 186 -3.67 13.06 -9.73
CA GLN A 186 -3.15 14.16 -8.90
C GLN A 186 -2.37 13.69 -7.65
N LEU A 187 -1.94 12.42 -7.64
CA LEU A 187 -1.08 11.80 -6.63
C LEU A 187 0.31 11.52 -7.19
#